data_AF-A0A9W5V8Q3-F1
#
_entry.id   AF-A0A9W5V8Q3-F1
#
_cell.length_a   1.000
_cell.length_b   1.000
_cell.length_c   1.000
_cell.angle_alpha   90.00
_cell.angle_beta   90.00
_cell.angle_gamma   90.00
#
_symmetry.space_group_name_H-M   'P 1'
#
loop_
_entity.id
_entity.type
_entity.pdbx_description
1 polymer ?
#
loop_
_entity_poly.entity_id
_entity_poly.type
_entity_poly.pdbx_seq_one_letter_code
_entity_poly.pdbx_strand_id
1 'polypeptide(L)'
;MTKVKLNVLFKKMQKDDKKEVLMFHVLSDELPHADDLLKMPGTIVYLSVEKSEVEPIGAEFVSIQRDSKKTVLKFNVKGDTKDKINKLYPFAGENVSITLEPSQMSIDEFYEE
;
A
#
# COMPACT_ATOMS: atom_id res chain seq x y z
N MET A 1 -6.80 -10.91 12.21
CA MET A 1 -7.26 -10.15 11.03
C MET A 1 -6.72 -10.86 9.79
N THR A 2 -7.43 -10.77 8.67
CA THR A 2 -7.16 -11.58 7.47
C THR A 2 -6.24 -10.84 6.51
N LYS A 3 -5.31 -11.58 5.89
CA LYS A 3 -4.45 -11.12 4.80
C LYS A 3 -5.31 -10.79 3.56
N VAL A 4 -5.25 -9.57 3.05
CA VAL A 4 -6.08 -9.11 1.92
C VAL A 4 -5.24 -9.05 0.65
N LYS A 5 -5.64 -9.79 -0.39
CA LYS A 5 -4.98 -9.78 -1.70
C LYS A 5 -5.82 -9.01 -2.72
N LEU A 6 -5.18 -8.10 -3.46
CA LEU A 6 -5.84 -7.21 -4.42
C LEU A 6 -5.08 -7.15 -5.73
N ASN A 7 -5.82 -7.17 -6.84
CA ASN A 7 -5.30 -6.81 -8.15
C ASN A 7 -5.44 -5.30 -8.33
N VAL A 8 -4.30 -4.63 -8.53
CA VAL A 8 -4.24 -3.18 -8.58
C VAL A 8 -3.35 -2.70 -9.72
N LEU A 9 -3.64 -1.52 -10.25
CA LEU A 9 -2.70 -0.75 -11.03
C LEU A 9 -1.87 0.07 -10.06
N PHE A 10 -0.56 -0.15 -10.05
CA PHE A 10 0.36 0.71 -9.31
C PHE A 10 0.46 2.04 -10.04
N LYS A 11 -0.39 3.01 -9.66
CA LYS A 11 -0.63 4.19 -10.48
C LYS A 11 0.57 5.14 -10.50
N LYS A 12 1.10 5.45 -9.33
CA LYS A 12 2.26 6.32 -9.17
C LYS A 12 2.87 6.18 -7.79
N MET A 13 4.14 6.55 -7.72
CA MET A 13 4.89 6.82 -6.51
C MET A 13 5.28 8.30 -6.50
N GLN A 14 5.29 8.92 -5.32
CA GLN A 14 5.75 10.28 -5.14
C GLN A 14 6.66 10.36 -3.93
N LYS A 15 7.89 10.80 -4.16
CA LYS A 15 8.82 11.14 -3.10
C LYS A 15 8.38 12.43 -2.42
N ASP A 16 8.26 12.37 -1.11
CA ASP A 16 7.99 13.47 -0.20
C ASP A 16 9.21 13.59 0.75
N ASP A 17 9.40 14.74 1.39
CA ASP A 17 10.67 15.08 2.07
C ASP A 17 11.11 14.05 3.13
N LYS A 18 10.14 13.33 3.74
CA LYS A 18 10.38 12.32 4.78
C LYS A 18 9.80 10.92 4.46
N LYS A 19 9.05 10.79 3.37
CA LYS A 19 8.26 9.58 3.09
C LYS A 19 8.06 9.37 1.60
N GLU A 20 7.73 8.16 1.22
CA GLU A 20 7.38 7.78 -0.14
C GLU A 20 5.89 7.46 -0.19
N VAL A 21 5.15 8.18 -1.02
CA VAL A 21 3.70 8.02 -1.15
C VAL A 21 3.43 7.05 -2.30
N LEU A 22 2.80 5.92 -1.99
CA LEU A 22 2.36 4.92 -2.94
C LEU A 22 0.86 5.08 -3.23
N MET A 23 0.50 5.09 -4.51
CA MET A 23 -0.91 5.12 -4.94
C MET A 23 -1.24 3.98 -5.87
N PHE A 24 -2.25 3.21 -5.50
CA PHE A 24 -2.76 2.06 -6.25
C PHE A 24 -4.21 2.29 -6.64
N HIS A 25 -4.60 1.84 -7.83
CA HIS A 25 -6.00 1.76 -8.24
C HIS A 25 -6.44 0.31 -8.25
N VAL A 26 -7.54 -0.03 -7.60
CA VAL A 26 -8.11 -1.38 -7.67
C VAL A 26 -8.67 -1.62 -9.06
N LEU A 27 -8.29 -2.77 -9.66
CA LEU A 27 -8.69 -3.16 -11.02
C LEU A 27 -9.94 -4.04 -11.05
N SER A 28 -10.42 -4.48 -9.89
CA SER A 28 -11.62 -5.27 -9.75
C SER A 28 -12.86 -4.37 -9.69
N ASP A 29 -13.94 -4.77 -10.35
CA ASP A 29 -15.25 -4.10 -10.29
C ASP A 29 -15.82 -4.09 -8.86
N GLU A 30 -15.52 -5.14 -8.10
CA GLU A 30 -15.84 -5.26 -6.69
C GLU A 30 -14.58 -5.24 -5.84
N LEU A 31 -14.62 -4.54 -4.70
CA LEU A 31 -13.53 -4.47 -3.75
C LEU A 31 -13.55 -5.73 -2.85
N PRO A 32 -12.59 -6.66 -2.98
CA PRO A 32 -12.50 -7.81 -2.09
C PRO A 32 -12.27 -7.35 -0.66
N HIS A 33 -12.94 -7.96 0.32
CA HIS A 33 -12.79 -7.63 1.74
C HIS A 33 -13.01 -6.12 2.04
N ALA A 34 -14.00 -5.50 1.39
CA ALA A 34 -14.28 -4.08 1.53
C ALA A 34 -14.42 -3.62 2.99
N ASP A 35 -15.14 -4.38 3.83
CA ASP A 35 -15.33 -4.04 5.25
C ASP A 35 -14.02 -4.02 6.04
N ASP A 36 -13.07 -4.89 5.70
CA ASP A 36 -11.75 -4.92 6.34
C ASP A 36 -10.90 -3.75 5.85
N LEU A 37 -10.88 -3.51 4.53
CA LEU A 37 -10.13 -2.41 3.91
C LEU A 37 -10.61 -1.03 4.35
N LEU A 38 -11.90 -0.87 4.64
CA LEU A 38 -12.47 0.38 5.16
C LEU A 38 -12.06 0.68 6.60
N LYS A 39 -11.58 -0.33 7.35
CA LYS A 39 -11.09 -0.18 8.73
C LYS A 39 -9.57 -0.03 8.83
N MET A 40 -8.84 -0.29 7.75
CA MET A 40 -7.38 -0.15 7.70
C MET A 40 -6.85 1.29 7.65
N PRO A 41 -7.57 2.33 7.17
CA PRO A 41 -7.05 3.69 7.21
C PRO A 41 -6.66 4.10 8.62
N GLY A 42 -5.45 4.66 8.78
CA GLY A 42 -4.89 4.98 10.08
C GLY A 42 -4.24 3.79 10.80
N THR A 43 -3.92 2.71 10.08
CA THR A 43 -3.16 1.57 10.62
C THR A 43 -1.91 1.30 9.78
N ILE A 44 -0.97 0.55 10.37
CA ILE A 44 0.22 0.09 9.67
C ILE A 44 -0.07 -1.27 9.05
N VAL A 45 0.35 -1.44 7.80
CA VAL A 45 0.23 -2.70 7.06
C VAL A 45 1.57 -3.10 6.48
N TYR A 46 1.82 -4.40 6.43
CA TYR A 46 2.88 -4.96 5.61
C TYR A 46 2.36 -5.11 4.18
N LEU A 47 2.91 -4.29 3.29
CA LEU A 47 2.63 -4.29 1.86
C LEU A 47 3.61 -5.19 1.13
N SER A 48 3.11 -6.18 0.41
CA SER A 48 3.90 -7.03 -0.48
C SER A 48 3.39 -6.89 -1.92
N VAL A 49 4.31 -6.72 -2.87
CA VAL A 49 4.00 -6.73 -4.31
C VAL A 49 4.46 -8.07 -4.87
N GLU A 50 3.55 -8.94 -5.32
CA GLU A 50 3.88 -10.33 -5.69
C GLU A 50 4.87 -10.43 -6.87
N LYS A 51 4.83 -9.47 -7.79
CA LYS A 51 5.78 -9.40 -8.91
C LYS A 51 7.20 -9.00 -8.47
N SER A 52 7.36 -8.52 -7.24
CA SER A 52 8.64 -8.10 -6.70
C SER A 52 9.16 -9.14 -5.71
N GLU A 53 10.45 -9.49 -5.79
CA GLU A 53 11.12 -10.32 -4.77
C GLU A 53 11.48 -9.51 -3.51
N VAL A 54 10.78 -8.39 -3.28
CA VAL A 54 11.01 -7.50 -2.15
C VAL A 54 10.24 -8.04 -0.96
N GLU A 55 10.90 -8.10 0.19
CA GLU A 55 10.24 -8.41 1.45
C GLU A 55 9.07 -7.46 1.73
N PRO A 56 8.05 -7.88 2.51
CA PRO A 56 6.97 -7.00 2.90
C PRO A 56 7.50 -5.69 3.51
N ILE A 57 6.96 -4.57 3.04
CA ILE A 57 7.35 -3.22 3.46
C ILE A 57 6.30 -2.71 4.42
N GLY A 58 6.71 -2.24 5.60
CA GLY A 58 5.82 -1.53 6.51
C GLY A 58 5.36 -0.22 5.87
N ALA A 59 4.05 -0.03 5.79
CA ALA A 59 3.44 1.15 5.21
C ALA A 59 2.24 1.59 6.04
N GLU A 60 2.09 2.89 6.25
CA GLU A 60 0.86 3.46 6.77
C GLU A 60 -0.22 3.40 5.69
N PHE A 61 -1.34 2.74 5.98
CA PHE A 61 -2.52 2.82 5.13
C PHE A 61 -3.21 4.17 5.41
N VAL A 62 -3.00 5.14 4.53
CA VAL A 62 -3.47 6.52 4.73
C VAL A 62 -4.96 6.65 4.47
N SER A 63 -5.41 6.13 3.33
CA SER A 63 -6.81 6.31 2.90
C SER A 63 -7.20 5.35 1.80
N ILE A 64 -8.47 4.97 1.81
CA ILE A 64 -9.17 4.35 0.69
C ILE A 64 -10.22 5.33 0.18
N GLN A 65 -10.22 5.61 -1.12
CA GLN A 65 -11.16 6.52 -1.76
C GLN A 65 -11.86 5.80 -2.90
N ARG A 66 -13.17 5.60 -2.78
CA ARG A 66 -14.00 5.04 -3.84
C ARG A 66 -14.72 6.17 -4.55
N ASP A 67 -14.40 6.36 -5.83
CA ASP A 67 -15.16 7.23 -6.73
C ASP A 67 -16.03 6.38 -7.68
N SER A 68 -16.81 7.03 -8.55
CA SER A 68 -17.70 6.35 -9.49
C SER A 68 -16.98 5.58 -10.61
N LYS A 69 -15.65 5.73 -10.73
CA LYS A 69 -14.81 5.15 -11.79
C LYS A 69 -13.80 4.14 -11.25
N LYS A 70 -13.34 4.28 -10.01
CA LYS A 70 -12.25 3.49 -9.43
C LYS A 70 -12.18 3.60 -7.90
N THR A 71 -11.49 2.64 -7.30
CA THR A 71 -11.06 2.70 -5.90
C THR A 71 -9.57 2.98 -5.84
N VAL A 72 -9.17 4.01 -5.10
CA VAL A 72 -7.78 4.44 -4.90
C VAL A 72 -7.34 4.09 -3.49
N LEU A 73 -6.20 3.40 -3.39
CA LEU A 73 -5.53 3.09 -2.12
C LEU A 73 -4.27 3.95 -2.03
N LYS A 74 -4.09 4.63 -0.90
CA LYS A 74 -2.93 5.49 -0.64
C LYS A 74 -2.17 4.96 0.56
N PHE A 75 -0.86 4.80 0.41
CA PHE A 75 0.04 4.38 1.47
C PHE A 75 1.19 5.37 1.62
N ASN A 76 1.67 5.55 2.85
CA ASN A 76 2.94 6.21 3.12
C ASN A 76 3.95 5.16 3.58
N VAL A 77 5.12 5.18 2.97
CA VAL A 77 6.26 4.36 3.38
C VAL A 77 7.34 5.30 3.90
N LYS A 78 8.07 4.90 4.94
CA LYS A 78 9.23 5.66 5.40
C LYS A 78 10.31 5.75 4.33
N GLY A 79 10.97 6.90 4.26
CA GLY A 79 12.09 7.14 3.36
C GLY A 79 13.40 6.42 3.71
N ASP A 80 13.47 5.67 4.82
CA ASP A 80 14.61 4.82 5.22
C ASP A 80 14.62 3.48 4.46
N THR A 81 13.45 2.96 4.06
CA THR A 81 13.29 1.75 3.23
C THR A 81 13.61 1.97 1.74
N LYS A 82 14.45 2.96 1.42
CA LYS A 82 14.83 3.37 0.06
C LYS A 82 15.25 2.21 -0.83
N ASP A 83 16.01 1.24 -0.33
CA ASP A 83 16.46 0.10 -1.15
C ASP A 83 15.31 -0.82 -1.57
N LYS A 84 14.31 -0.99 -0.71
CA LYS A 84 13.11 -1.80 -0.99
C LYS A 84 12.16 -1.05 -1.93
N ILE A 85 11.95 0.24 -1.66
CA ILE A 85 11.18 1.14 -2.51
C ILE A 85 11.79 1.27 -3.91
N ASN A 86 13.11 1.32 -4.01
CA ASN A 86 13.79 1.50 -5.29
C ASN A 86 13.48 0.36 -6.26
N LYS A 87 13.32 -0.85 -5.73
CA LYS A 87 12.92 -2.05 -6.47
C LYS A 87 11.45 -2.06 -6.88
N LEU A 88 10.62 -1.20 -6.27
CA LEU A 88 9.23 -1.03 -6.64
C LEU A 88 9.01 -0.02 -7.78
N TYR A 89 9.95 0.91 -8.01
CA TYR A 89 9.84 1.90 -9.11
C TYR A 89 9.54 1.29 -10.49
N PRO A 90 10.19 0.18 -10.92
CA PRO A 90 9.92 -0.39 -12.23
C PRO A 90 8.48 -0.86 -12.43
N PHE A 91 7.77 -1.17 -11.33
CA PHE A 91 6.38 -1.62 -11.38
C PHE A 91 5.37 -0.47 -11.36
N ALA A 92 5.83 0.78 -11.18
CA ALA A 92 4.96 1.94 -11.27
C ALA A 92 4.46 2.11 -12.73
N GLY A 93 3.14 2.12 -12.89
CA GLY A 93 2.46 2.12 -14.19
C GLY A 93 1.94 0.75 -14.62
N GLU A 94 2.29 -0.32 -13.90
CA GLU A 94 1.85 -1.68 -14.22
C GLU A 94 0.72 -2.20 -13.35
N ASN A 95 0.01 -3.20 -13.89
CA ASN A 95 -0.91 -4.03 -13.12
C ASN A 95 -0.08 -5.03 -12.29
N VAL A 96 -0.30 -5.01 -10.98
CA VAL A 96 0.38 -5.84 -10.00
C VAL A 96 -0.63 -6.45 -9.02
N SER A 97 -0.27 -7.58 -8.43
CA SER A 97 -0.99 -8.15 -7.29
C SER A 97 -0.30 -7.68 -6.03
N ILE A 98 -1.05 -7.04 -5.13
CA ILE A 98 -0.56 -6.67 -3.81
C ILE A 98 -1.21 -7.52 -2.75
N THR A 99 -0.49 -7.71 -1.66
CA THR A 99 -1.03 -8.27 -0.44
C THR A 99 -0.82 -7.31 0.72
N LEU A 100 -1.86 -7.15 1.53
CA LEU A 100 -1.91 -6.29 2.70
C LEU A 100 -2.13 -7.15 3.94
N GLU A 101 -1.23 -7.02 4.90
CA GLU A 101 -1.33 -7.68 6.19
C GLU A 101 -1.29 -6.64 7.31
N PRO A 102 -2.32 -6.53 8.16
CA PRO A 102 -2.32 -5.58 9.27
C PRO A 102 -1.16 -5.85 10.23
N SER A 103 -0.41 -4.80 10.57
CA SER A 103 0.60 -4.84 11.62
C SER A 103 -0.05 -4.53 12.98
N GLN A 104 0.53 -5.09 14.05
CA GLN A 104 0.18 -4.71 15.42
C GLN A 104 0.87 -3.41 15.87
N MET A 105 1.82 -2.91 15.06
CA MET A 105 2.53 -1.66 15.30
C MET A 105 1.59 -0.45 15.17
N SER A 106 1.71 0.48 16.10
CA SER A 106 1.00 1.76 16.04
C SER A 106 1.64 2.72 15.03
N ILE A 107 0.90 3.76 14.62
CA ILE A 107 1.45 4.80 13.75
C ILE A 107 2.62 5.52 14.41
N ASP A 108 2.53 5.81 15.71
CA ASP A 108 3.57 6.56 16.43
C ASP A 108 4.87 5.74 16.51
N GLU A 109 4.79 4.46 16.90
CA GLU A 109 5.93 3.53 16.85
C GLU A 109 6.49 3.42 15.43
N PHE A 110 5.61 3.33 14.43
CA PHE A 110 6.00 3.36 13.02
C PHE A 110 6.56 4.69 12.58
N TYR A 111 6.58 5.80 13.31
CA TYR A 111 7.33 7.00 12.87
C TYR A 111 8.51 7.33 13.79
N GLU A 112 8.60 6.69 14.95
CA GLU A 112 9.71 6.79 15.89
C GLU A 112 10.88 5.83 15.59
N GLU A 113 10.62 4.66 15.00
CA GLU A 113 11.69 3.76 14.50
C GLU A 113 12.50 4.36 13.32
#